data_AF-A0A6L6XBE2-F1
#
_entry.id   AF-A0A6L6XBE2-F1
#
_cell.length_a   1.000
_cell.length_b   1.000
_cell.length_c   1.000
_cell.angle_alpha   90.00
_cell.angle_beta   90.00
_cell.angle_gamma   90.00
#
_symmetry.space_group_name_H-M   'P 1'
#
loop_
_entity.id
_entity.type
_entity.pdbx_description
1 polymer ?
#
loop_
_entity_poly.entity_id
_entity_poly.type
_entity_poly.pdbx_seq_one_letter_code
_entity_poly.pdbx_strand_id
1 'polypeptide(L)'
;MIPRPTSRNPSDQPAPEVTPPQPEPARPTGPPEAAEADRAAKAAETAEAAGVAKAAASSKTPKSPKTAKAAKAARPSKARKATKTSVTSKTAERSTSSTRSTKTAKSVRGGVEGAGAGSGAEAGAGAGRRIGVSPVSPEDRSRLLAGTHHDPHGVLGAHRVAGGVAFRALRPYARAVTVLAGELRAELTDDGDGFFSTVVPLRDVPADYRLHLAYDEATLEIPDAYAFLPALGEFDLHLIGEGRHERLWDALGAQPMTHQGTRGTRFTVWAPNARGVRVVGNFNYWDGVGFPMRSLGGSGVWELFVPGLGAGELYKFQITRPDGSMTFRADPLARRTEAPPANSSVVDESRLLHWTRRMIEIRKQNPAFGLGSYTELPSSNPAVLAFLREYGDDLVMCVHNFSRFAQPTELDLRVFDGRHPVELIGGVRFPAIGELPYLLTLAGHGFYWFRLRDDLHLPLPVESAIRL
;
A
#
# COMPACT_ATOMS: atom_id res chain seq x y z
N MET A 1 -73.34 -59.95 31.58
CA MET A 1 -73.52 -58.48 31.62
C MET A 1 -72.58 -57.88 30.58
N ILE A 2 -73.15 -57.39 29.47
CA ILE A 2 -72.53 -56.64 28.35
C ILE A 2 -73.07 -55.19 28.51
N PRO A 3 -72.42 -54.06 28.11
CA PRO A 3 -71.58 -53.88 26.90
C PRO A 3 -70.31 -53.00 27.00
N ARG A 4 -69.51 -53.08 25.93
CA ARG A 4 -68.52 -52.07 25.43
C ARG A 4 -69.20 -50.73 25.09
N PRO A 5 -68.47 -49.60 25.07
CA PRO A 5 -68.06 -48.95 23.79
C PRO A 5 -66.74 -48.12 23.97
N THR A 6 -66.01 -47.54 23.00
CA THR A 6 -65.95 -47.47 21.53
C THR A 6 -64.62 -46.77 21.22
N SER A 7 -63.93 -47.17 20.15
CA SER A 7 -62.80 -46.41 19.59
C SER A 7 -63.29 -45.10 18.95
N ARG A 8 -62.53 -44.02 19.04
CA ARG A 8 -62.65 -42.87 18.13
C ARG A 8 -61.27 -42.51 17.56
N ASN A 9 -61.32 -42.20 16.26
CA ASN A 9 -60.21 -42.16 15.30
C ASN A 9 -59.21 -41.00 15.52
N PRO A 10 -57.98 -41.11 14.98
CA PRO A 10 -56.88 -40.16 15.14
C PRO A 10 -56.81 -39.19 13.96
N SER A 11 -57.27 -37.96 14.13
CA SER A 11 -56.99 -36.86 13.20
C SER A 11 -57.61 -35.58 13.74
N ASP A 12 -56.97 -35.03 14.78
CA ASP A 12 -57.00 -33.61 15.10
C ASP A 12 -55.94 -33.36 16.19
N GLN A 13 -54.69 -33.16 15.77
CA GLN A 13 -53.65 -32.57 16.61
C GLN A 13 -53.16 -31.30 15.92
N PRO A 14 -53.44 -30.11 16.47
CA PRO A 14 -52.65 -28.92 16.15
C PRO A 14 -51.26 -29.03 16.79
N ALA A 15 -50.26 -28.51 16.09
CA ALA A 15 -48.84 -28.54 16.44
C ALA A 15 -48.53 -27.96 17.84
N PRO A 16 -47.46 -28.42 18.51
CA PRO A 16 -47.11 -27.94 19.85
C PRO A 16 -46.64 -26.49 19.83
N GLU A 17 -47.28 -25.68 20.66
CA GLU A 17 -46.90 -24.29 20.96
C GLU A 17 -45.69 -24.29 21.91
N VAL A 18 -44.63 -23.61 21.49
CA VAL A 18 -43.37 -23.48 22.25
C VAL A 18 -43.54 -22.42 23.33
N THR A 19 -43.68 -22.85 24.58
CA THR A 19 -43.72 -21.95 25.75
C THR A 19 -42.30 -21.46 26.11
N PRO A 20 -42.07 -20.15 26.27
CA PRO A 20 -40.77 -19.62 26.72
C PRO A 20 -40.53 -19.89 28.21
N PRO A 21 -39.27 -20.07 28.65
CA PRO A 21 -38.96 -20.35 30.05
C PRO A 21 -39.17 -19.10 30.95
N GLN A 22 -39.73 -19.36 32.14
CA GLN A 22 -39.99 -18.37 33.21
C GLN A 22 -38.69 -17.93 33.91
N PRO A 23 -38.61 -16.70 34.46
CA PRO A 23 -37.43 -16.17 35.13
C PRO A 23 -37.29 -16.69 36.58
N GLU A 24 -36.07 -17.08 36.97
CA GLU A 24 -35.74 -17.46 38.36
C GLU A 24 -35.61 -16.23 39.29
N PRO A 25 -35.93 -16.40 40.59
CA PRO A 25 -35.95 -15.30 41.56
C PRO A 25 -34.56 -14.89 42.06
N ALA A 26 -34.34 -13.58 42.20
CA ALA A 26 -33.13 -12.96 42.70
C ALA A 26 -32.85 -13.30 44.18
N ARG A 27 -31.60 -13.67 44.51
CA ARG A 27 -31.10 -13.78 45.89
C ARG A 27 -30.56 -12.44 46.41
N PRO A 28 -30.70 -12.17 47.72
CA PRO A 28 -30.33 -10.90 48.33
C PRO A 28 -28.81 -10.78 48.56
N THR A 29 -28.35 -9.53 48.50
CA THR A 29 -26.99 -9.04 48.71
C THR A 29 -26.60 -8.92 50.18
N GLY A 30 -25.40 -9.40 50.54
CA GLY A 30 -24.67 -9.08 51.77
C GLY A 30 -23.21 -9.57 51.67
N PRO A 31 -22.20 -8.79 52.14
CA PRO A 31 -20.78 -9.06 51.87
C PRO A 31 -20.14 -10.00 52.91
N PRO A 32 -19.03 -10.67 52.58
CA PRO A 32 -17.81 -10.36 53.31
C PRO A 32 -16.48 -10.46 52.53
N GLU A 33 -15.50 -9.75 53.09
CA GLU A 33 -14.05 -9.75 52.88
C GLU A 33 -13.35 -11.12 52.96
N ALA A 34 -12.14 -11.13 52.38
CA ALA A 34 -10.98 -11.98 52.65
C ALA A 34 -10.98 -13.44 52.13
N ALA A 35 -10.31 -13.64 50.99
CA ALA A 35 -9.29 -14.69 50.78
C ALA A 35 -8.90 -14.79 49.29
N GLU A 36 -7.93 -13.99 48.84
CA GLU A 36 -7.20 -14.32 47.60
C GLU A 36 -5.76 -13.79 47.71
N ALA A 37 -5.01 -14.43 48.60
CA ALA A 37 -3.57 -14.32 48.72
C ALA A 37 -2.98 -15.73 48.69
N ASP A 38 -3.30 -16.52 47.65
CA ASP A 38 -2.56 -17.75 47.34
C ASP A 38 -2.93 -18.26 45.94
N ARG A 39 -2.24 -17.76 44.89
CA ARG A 39 -2.12 -18.36 43.53
C ARG A 39 -1.35 -17.43 42.58
N ALA A 40 -0.16 -17.01 43.00
CA ALA A 40 0.84 -16.42 42.10
C ALA A 40 2.25 -16.79 42.57
N ALA A 41 2.49 -18.09 42.73
CA ALA A 41 3.82 -18.64 43.00
C ALA A 41 3.96 -20.00 42.27
N LYS A 42 4.17 -19.94 40.95
CA LYS A 42 4.80 -21.00 40.14
C LYS A 42 4.96 -20.53 38.70
N ALA A 43 6.06 -19.83 38.42
CA ALA A 43 6.80 -19.81 37.15
C ALA A 43 7.81 -18.65 37.13
N ALA A 44 8.87 -18.75 37.94
CA ALA A 44 10.10 -17.97 37.76
C ALA A 44 11.22 -18.59 38.59
N GLU A 45 11.79 -19.69 38.11
CA GLU A 45 13.08 -20.19 38.60
C GLU A 45 13.79 -20.92 37.46
N THR A 46 14.66 -20.21 36.73
CA THR A 46 15.93 -20.70 36.20
C THR A 46 16.69 -19.55 35.53
N ALA A 47 17.99 -19.48 35.85
CA ALA A 47 19.07 -18.65 35.28
C ALA A 47 19.28 -17.22 35.84
N GLU A 48 19.89 -17.20 37.04
CA GLU A 48 20.83 -16.17 37.49
C GLU A 48 22.22 -16.41 36.83
N ALA A 49 22.90 -15.36 36.34
CA ALA A 49 24.34 -15.14 36.53
C ALA A 49 24.82 -13.80 35.93
N ALA A 50 25.33 -12.94 36.84
CA ALA A 50 26.27 -11.81 36.68
C ALA A 50 25.83 -10.58 35.86
N GLY A 51 25.87 -9.33 36.32
CA GLY A 51 26.44 -8.72 37.52
C GLY A 51 26.94 -7.30 37.19
N VAL A 52 26.68 -6.34 38.11
CA VAL A 52 27.39 -5.07 38.39
C VAL A 52 26.83 -3.71 37.87
N ALA A 53 26.28 -2.97 38.87
CA ALA A 53 26.27 -1.50 39.16
C ALA A 53 25.74 -0.49 38.11
N LYS A 54 25.02 0.62 38.42
CA LYS A 54 25.07 1.55 39.57
C LYS A 54 23.89 2.57 39.51
N ALA A 55 23.42 3.01 40.70
CA ALA A 55 22.73 4.27 41.07
C ALA A 55 21.46 4.74 40.29
N ALA A 56 20.25 4.75 40.87
CA ALA A 56 19.71 5.64 41.91
C ALA A 56 19.51 7.12 41.48
N ALA A 57 18.26 7.51 41.19
CA ALA A 57 17.67 8.80 41.60
C ALA A 57 16.14 8.78 41.39
N SER A 58 15.45 9.41 42.33
CA SER A 58 14.03 9.31 42.64
C SER A 58 13.31 10.64 42.40
N SER A 59 11.98 10.57 42.20
CA SER A 59 10.98 11.62 42.50
C SER A 59 10.89 12.79 41.50
N LYS A 60 9.75 13.44 41.24
CA LYS A 60 8.44 13.54 41.92
C LYS A 60 7.46 14.22 40.93
N THR A 61 6.21 13.79 40.93
CA THR A 61 5.06 14.55 40.40
C THR A 61 4.77 15.77 41.30
N PRO A 62 4.03 16.79 40.81
CA PRO A 62 2.80 17.10 41.54
C PRO A 62 1.58 17.45 40.67
N LYS A 63 0.42 17.28 41.33
CA LYS A 63 -0.96 17.48 40.90
C LYS A 63 -1.35 18.96 40.70
N SER A 64 -2.44 19.12 39.94
CA SER A 64 -3.28 20.29 39.66
C SER A 64 -3.79 21.07 40.88
N PRO A 65 -4.42 22.24 40.63
CA PRO A 65 -5.72 22.55 41.23
C PRO A 65 -6.81 22.98 40.23
N LYS A 66 -8.06 22.71 40.61
CA LYS A 66 -9.32 23.11 39.96
C LYS A 66 -9.71 24.55 40.31
N THR A 67 -10.43 25.23 39.41
CA THR A 67 -11.58 26.11 39.73
C THR A 67 -12.52 26.22 38.53
N ALA A 68 -13.81 26.36 38.82
CA ALA A 68 -14.95 26.32 37.89
C ALA A 68 -15.58 27.71 37.71
N LYS A 69 -16.18 28.00 36.54
CA LYS A 69 -17.53 28.59 36.42
C LYS A 69 -18.05 28.61 34.97
N ALA A 70 -19.36 28.48 34.87
CA ALA A 70 -20.17 28.24 33.68
C ALA A 70 -20.61 29.53 32.95
N ALA A 71 -20.93 29.39 31.65
CA ALA A 71 -22.04 30.09 30.97
C ALA A 71 -22.41 29.37 29.66
N LYS A 72 -23.69 29.39 29.31
CA LYS A 72 -24.42 28.54 28.36
C LYS A 72 -25.02 29.40 27.22
N ALA A 73 -25.33 28.74 26.10
CA ALA A 73 -26.26 29.10 25.02
C ALA A 73 -25.67 29.96 23.86
N ALA A 74 -26.04 29.80 22.58
CA ALA A 74 -27.15 29.09 21.95
C ALA A 74 -26.82 28.72 20.49
N ARG A 75 -27.37 27.59 20.02
CA ARG A 75 -27.63 27.28 18.59
C ARG A 75 -28.90 27.99 18.13
N PRO A 76 -29.12 28.11 16.81
CA PRO A 76 -30.34 27.49 16.30
C PRO A 76 -30.14 26.66 15.03
N SER A 77 -30.91 25.58 14.97
CA SER A 77 -31.27 24.80 13.79
C SER A 77 -32.60 25.32 13.24
N LYS A 78 -32.78 25.36 11.91
CA LYS A 78 -34.08 25.11 11.28
C LYS A 78 -33.89 24.58 9.85
N ALA A 79 -34.67 23.55 9.57
CA ALA A 79 -34.74 22.84 8.30
C ALA A 79 -35.87 23.35 7.40
N ARG A 80 -35.76 22.94 6.13
CA ARG A 80 -36.79 22.78 5.08
C ARG A 80 -37.37 24.02 4.40
N LYS A 81 -37.11 24.09 3.08
CA LYS A 81 -38.19 24.12 2.09
C LYS A 81 -37.75 23.42 0.80
N ALA A 82 -38.58 22.49 0.34
CA ALA A 82 -38.49 21.86 -0.97
C ALA A 82 -39.17 22.75 -2.01
N THR A 83 -38.59 22.83 -3.21
CA THR A 83 -39.31 23.29 -4.41
C THR A 83 -38.82 22.49 -5.60
N LYS A 84 -39.75 21.80 -6.27
CA LYS A 84 -39.61 21.21 -7.60
C LYS A 84 -39.81 22.31 -8.65
N THR A 85 -38.93 22.38 -9.65
CA THR A 85 -39.24 22.77 -11.05
C THR A 85 -38.01 22.44 -11.89
N SER A 86 -38.06 21.39 -12.70
CA SER A 86 -38.46 21.37 -14.12
C SER A 86 -37.28 21.59 -15.07
N VAL A 87 -36.98 20.51 -15.78
CA VAL A 87 -36.23 20.43 -17.03
C VAL A 87 -36.67 21.53 -17.99
N THR A 88 -35.73 22.30 -18.53
CA THR A 88 -35.80 22.80 -19.90
C THR A 88 -34.42 22.74 -20.53
N SER A 89 -34.34 21.89 -21.55
CA SER A 89 -33.33 21.83 -22.58
C SER A 89 -33.20 23.17 -23.29
N LYS A 90 -31.97 23.69 -23.42
CA LYS A 90 -31.60 24.61 -24.49
C LYS A 90 -30.28 24.19 -25.11
N THR A 91 -30.43 23.56 -26.27
CA THR A 91 -29.52 23.54 -27.41
C THR A 91 -28.90 24.92 -27.61
N ALA A 92 -27.57 24.98 -27.74
CA ALA A 92 -26.85 26.13 -28.25
C ALA A 92 -25.71 25.64 -29.14
N GLU A 93 -25.60 26.31 -30.28
CA GLU A 93 -24.94 25.86 -31.49
C GLU A 93 -23.42 25.91 -31.38
N ARG A 94 -22.81 24.95 -32.06
CA ARG A 94 -21.38 24.85 -32.27
C ARG A 94 -21.04 25.66 -33.53
N SER A 95 -20.60 26.90 -33.34
CA SER A 95 -19.98 27.68 -34.41
C SER A 95 -18.48 27.38 -34.48
N THR A 96 -18.08 27.03 -35.69
CA THR A 96 -16.72 26.83 -36.16
C THR A 96 -15.97 28.15 -36.23
N SER A 97 -14.74 28.22 -35.71
CA SER A 97 -13.71 29.05 -36.33
C SER A 97 -12.33 28.45 -36.13
N SER A 98 -11.77 28.06 -37.27
CA SER A 98 -10.38 27.71 -37.50
C SER A 98 -9.54 28.98 -37.57
N THR A 99 -8.42 29.03 -36.86
CA THR A 99 -7.33 29.96 -37.22
C THR A 99 -6.01 29.20 -37.26
N ARG A 100 -5.66 28.89 -38.50
CA ARG A 100 -4.38 28.42 -39.02
C ARG A 100 -3.37 29.57 -38.91
N SER A 101 -2.21 29.34 -38.27
CA SER A 101 -1.05 30.21 -38.43
C SER A 101 0.18 29.38 -38.78
N THR A 102 0.46 29.38 -40.07
CA THR A 102 1.70 28.93 -40.71
C THR A 102 2.78 29.98 -40.45
N LYS A 103 3.92 29.57 -39.87
CA LYS A 103 5.17 30.34 -39.96
C LYS A 103 6.21 29.59 -40.78
N THR A 104 6.63 30.30 -41.80
CA THR A 104 7.47 29.95 -42.93
C THR A 104 8.93 29.82 -42.52
N ALA A 105 9.58 28.75 -42.97
CA ALA A 105 11.02 28.62 -42.99
C ALA A 105 11.64 29.59 -44.00
N LYS A 106 12.74 30.24 -43.65
CA LYS A 106 13.64 30.88 -44.62
C LYS A 106 15.08 30.49 -44.33
N SER A 107 15.58 29.63 -45.22
CA SER A 107 16.97 29.23 -45.39
C SER A 107 17.81 30.43 -45.84
N VAL A 108 19.00 30.60 -45.25
CA VAL A 108 20.13 31.25 -45.91
C VAL A 108 21.34 30.35 -45.73
N ARG A 109 21.90 29.96 -46.88
CA ARG A 109 23.13 29.19 -47.08
C ARG A 109 24.27 30.19 -47.27
N GLY A 110 25.48 29.87 -46.80
CA GLY A 110 26.71 30.47 -47.31
C GLY A 110 27.91 30.36 -46.37
N GLY A 111 28.96 29.68 -46.82
CA GLY A 111 30.33 29.85 -46.32
C GLY A 111 31.00 28.61 -45.74
N VAL A 112 31.64 27.82 -46.60
CA VAL A 112 32.69 26.84 -46.27
C VAL A 112 34.02 27.48 -46.64
N GLU A 113 35.00 27.38 -45.75
CA GLU A 113 36.49 27.40 -45.90
C GLU A 113 37.04 27.77 -44.52
N GLY A 114 38.13 27.24 -43.96
CA GLY A 114 39.23 26.42 -44.43
C GLY A 114 40.28 26.41 -43.30
N ALA A 115 41.14 25.41 -43.28
CA ALA A 115 41.98 24.97 -42.17
C ALA A 115 43.03 25.97 -41.63
N GLY A 116 43.46 25.73 -40.38
CA GLY A 116 44.66 26.34 -39.80
C GLY A 116 45.07 25.63 -38.51
N ALA A 117 46.05 24.74 -38.60
CA ALA A 117 46.64 23.98 -37.50
C ALA A 117 47.38 24.88 -36.50
N GLY A 118 47.35 24.51 -35.23
CA GLY A 118 48.13 25.11 -34.16
C GLY A 118 48.34 24.11 -33.02
N SER A 119 49.51 23.48 -33.03
CA SER A 119 50.05 22.57 -32.03
C SER A 119 50.13 23.19 -30.63
N GLY A 120 49.85 22.39 -29.61
CA GLY A 120 50.09 22.75 -28.21
C GLY A 120 49.67 21.62 -27.27
N ALA A 121 50.36 20.49 -27.34
CA ALA A 121 50.29 19.48 -26.30
C ALA A 121 51.16 19.94 -25.12
N GLU A 122 50.53 20.53 -24.11
CA GLU A 122 51.11 20.66 -22.78
C GLU A 122 50.21 19.96 -21.77
N ALA A 123 50.79 18.96 -21.11
CA ALA A 123 50.24 18.34 -19.93
C ALA A 123 50.15 19.39 -18.81
N GLY A 124 48.93 19.67 -18.36
CA GLY A 124 48.63 20.56 -17.24
C GLY A 124 47.74 19.86 -16.24
N ALA A 125 48.25 19.75 -15.02
CA ALA A 125 47.63 19.17 -13.84
C ALA A 125 46.18 19.61 -13.59
N GLY A 126 45.43 18.75 -12.89
CA GLY A 126 44.02 18.90 -12.55
C GLY A 126 43.60 20.31 -12.14
N ALA A 127 43.04 21.05 -13.08
CA ALA A 127 42.29 22.25 -12.81
C ALA A 127 40.91 21.81 -12.30
N GLY A 128 40.60 22.13 -11.04
CA GLY A 128 39.28 21.97 -10.45
C GLY A 128 38.23 22.60 -11.36
N ARG A 129 37.52 21.76 -12.11
CA ARG A 129 36.47 22.19 -13.02
C ARG A 129 35.38 22.79 -12.14
N ARG A 130 35.23 24.12 -12.18
CA ARG A 130 34.20 24.86 -11.43
C ARG A 130 32.86 24.15 -11.63
N ILE A 131 32.39 23.52 -10.56
CA ILE A 131 31.07 22.90 -10.51
C ILE A 131 30.08 24.06 -10.65
N GLY A 132 29.26 24.03 -11.70
CA GLY A 132 28.23 25.05 -11.88
C GLY A 132 27.16 24.88 -10.79
N VAL A 133 26.59 25.97 -10.29
CA VAL A 133 25.38 25.90 -9.45
C VAL A 133 24.14 26.03 -10.33
N SER A 134 23.03 25.44 -9.91
CA SER A 134 21.73 25.59 -10.59
C SER A 134 20.64 25.87 -9.58
N PRO A 135 20.68 27.05 -8.93
CA PRO A 135 19.71 27.40 -7.91
C PRO A 135 18.30 27.40 -8.50
N VAL A 136 17.34 27.02 -7.65
CA VAL A 136 15.91 27.08 -7.99
C VAL A 136 15.50 28.53 -8.22
N SER A 137 14.61 28.77 -9.18
CA SER A 137 14.11 30.13 -9.46
C SER A 137 13.47 30.75 -8.21
N PRO A 138 13.56 32.07 -7.98
CA PRO A 138 12.98 32.68 -6.78
C PRO A 138 11.47 32.44 -6.62
N GLU A 139 10.73 32.37 -7.74
CA GLU A 139 9.29 32.09 -7.73
C GLU A 139 9.01 30.65 -7.29
N ASP A 140 9.67 29.67 -7.89
CA ASP A 140 9.49 28.26 -7.53
C ASP A 140 9.93 28.00 -6.09
N ARG A 141 11.04 28.62 -5.66
CA ARG A 141 11.55 28.57 -4.29
C ARG A 141 10.51 29.07 -3.30
N SER A 142 9.91 30.24 -3.57
CA SER A 142 8.84 30.80 -2.73
C SER A 142 7.63 29.87 -2.66
N ARG A 143 7.19 29.33 -3.80
CA ARG A 143 6.03 28.42 -3.86
C ARG A 143 6.29 27.09 -3.15
N LEU A 144 7.50 26.53 -3.28
CA LEU A 144 7.90 25.30 -2.60
C LEU A 144 7.92 25.48 -1.10
N LEU A 145 8.51 26.57 -0.59
CA LEU A 145 8.55 26.88 0.85
C LEU A 145 7.15 27.16 1.41
N ALA A 146 6.32 27.90 0.68
CA ALA A 146 4.94 28.20 1.06
C ALA A 146 3.96 27.01 0.89
N GLY A 147 4.41 25.90 0.29
CA GLY A 147 3.57 24.71 0.07
C GLY A 147 2.46 24.94 -0.95
N THR A 148 2.72 25.77 -1.97
CA THR A 148 1.78 26.14 -3.06
C THR A 148 2.32 25.76 -4.45
N HIS A 149 3.40 24.99 -4.49
CA HIS A 149 3.98 24.47 -5.73
C HIS A 149 3.17 23.27 -6.21
N HIS A 150 2.75 23.29 -7.47
CA HIS A 150 1.93 22.25 -8.07
C HIS A 150 2.76 21.16 -8.77
N ASP A 151 3.97 21.48 -9.24
CA ASP A 151 4.87 20.53 -9.90
C ASP A 151 6.29 20.52 -9.30
N PRO A 152 6.49 20.00 -8.08
CA PRO A 152 7.83 19.93 -7.48
C PRO A 152 8.84 19.11 -8.31
N HIS A 153 8.39 18.15 -9.12
CA HIS A 153 9.26 17.28 -9.92
C HIS A 153 9.85 18.01 -11.13
N GLY A 154 9.19 19.06 -11.63
CA GLY A 154 9.76 19.94 -12.66
C GLY A 154 10.95 20.79 -12.17
N VAL A 155 11.15 20.86 -10.85
CA VAL A 155 12.16 21.73 -10.22
C VAL A 155 13.22 20.91 -9.47
N LEU A 156 12.77 20.02 -8.59
CA LEU A 156 13.59 19.14 -7.75
C LEU A 156 13.99 17.87 -8.51
N GLY A 157 15.03 17.20 -8.04
CA GLY A 157 15.60 16.03 -8.69
C GLY A 157 16.66 16.38 -9.72
N ALA A 158 16.88 15.45 -10.66
CA ALA A 158 17.90 15.55 -11.70
C ALA A 158 17.31 16.04 -13.04
N HIS A 159 17.88 17.12 -13.58
CA HIS A 159 17.40 17.79 -14.79
C HIS A 159 18.54 18.02 -15.77
N ARG A 160 18.33 17.74 -17.06
CA ARG A 160 19.30 18.12 -18.09
C ARG A 160 19.30 19.63 -18.28
N VAL A 161 20.48 20.24 -18.27
CA VAL A 161 20.68 21.68 -18.46
C VAL A 161 21.86 21.94 -19.39
N ALA A 162 22.03 23.19 -19.82
CA ALA A 162 23.27 23.59 -20.49
C ALA A 162 24.45 23.37 -19.53
N GLY A 163 25.43 22.56 -19.94
CA GLY A 163 26.60 22.23 -19.13
C GLY A 163 26.55 20.88 -18.41
N GLY A 164 25.43 20.16 -18.43
CA GLY A 164 25.33 18.78 -17.93
C GLY A 164 23.99 18.44 -17.28
N VAL A 165 24.04 17.81 -16.10
CA VAL A 165 22.87 17.47 -15.29
C VAL A 165 22.88 18.30 -14.01
N ALA A 166 21.82 19.08 -13.83
CA ALA A 166 21.54 19.80 -12.59
C ALA A 166 20.87 18.85 -11.59
N PHE A 167 21.39 18.76 -10.38
CA PHE A 167 20.72 18.11 -9.26
C PHE A 167 20.26 19.18 -8.29
N ARG A 168 18.97 19.13 -7.91
CA ARG A 168 18.37 20.09 -6.96
C ARG A 168 17.61 19.35 -5.88
N ALA A 169 17.90 19.63 -4.62
CA ALA A 169 17.25 18.99 -3.48
C ALA A 169 16.70 20.03 -2.51
N LEU A 170 15.51 19.75 -1.96
CA LEU A 170 14.93 20.50 -0.83
C LEU A 170 14.98 19.61 0.42
N ARG A 171 15.95 19.89 1.29
CA ARG A 171 16.23 19.15 2.52
C ARG A 171 16.42 20.14 3.67
N PRO A 172 15.31 20.58 4.30
CA PRO A 172 15.38 21.43 5.49
C PRO A 172 16.29 20.81 6.55
N TYR A 173 17.06 21.65 7.24
CA TYR A 173 17.96 21.27 8.34
C TYR A 173 19.15 20.36 7.96
N ALA A 174 19.32 19.99 6.68
CA ALA A 174 20.52 19.28 6.25
C ALA A 174 21.73 20.22 6.32
N ARG A 175 22.88 19.70 6.77
CA ARG A 175 24.17 20.40 6.77
C ARG A 175 24.89 20.27 5.44
N ALA A 176 24.76 19.12 4.80
CA ALA A 176 25.32 18.86 3.48
C ALA A 176 24.46 17.84 2.73
N VAL A 177 24.44 17.98 1.41
CA VAL A 177 23.78 17.04 0.49
C VAL A 177 24.79 16.66 -0.58
N THR A 178 24.95 15.36 -0.82
CA THR A 178 25.84 14.83 -1.86
C THR A 178 25.10 13.85 -2.73
N VAL A 179 25.27 13.95 -4.05
CA VAL A 179 24.77 12.97 -5.01
C VAL A 179 25.82 11.86 -5.19
N LEU A 180 25.37 10.61 -5.08
CA LEU A 180 26.16 9.41 -5.30
C LEU A 180 25.60 8.63 -6.49
N ALA A 181 26.44 8.24 -7.46
CA ALA A 181 26.04 7.38 -8.57
C ALA A 181 27.25 6.60 -9.13
N GLY A 182 27.40 5.32 -8.76
CA GLY A 182 28.62 4.57 -9.04
C GLY A 182 29.83 5.27 -8.41
N GLU A 183 30.84 5.59 -9.21
CA GLU A 183 32.04 6.34 -8.77
C GLU A 183 31.79 7.86 -8.64
N LEU A 184 30.65 8.36 -9.12
CA LEU A 184 30.33 9.78 -9.00
C LEU A 184 30.01 10.13 -7.54
N ARG A 185 30.75 11.10 -7.00
CA ARG A 185 30.43 11.82 -5.76
C ARG A 185 30.43 13.31 -6.03
N ALA A 186 29.26 13.94 -5.99
CA ALA A 186 29.09 15.37 -6.25
C ALA A 186 28.40 16.05 -5.06
N GLU A 187 29.13 16.89 -4.34
CA GLU A 187 28.56 17.71 -3.26
C GLU A 187 27.73 18.87 -3.84
N LEU A 188 26.58 19.12 -3.24
CA LEU A 188 25.69 20.20 -3.65
C LEU A 188 26.00 21.46 -2.84
N THR A 189 25.94 22.60 -3.50
CA THR A 189 26.08 23.91 -2.86
C THR A 189 24.79 24.23 -2.11
N ASP A 190 24.91 24.71 -0.87
CA ASP A 190 23.79 25.23 -0.08
C ASP A 190 23.33 26.58 -0.64
N ASP A 191 22.12 26.61 -1.18
CA ASP A 191 21.45 27.80 -1.73
C ASP A 191 20.56 28.50 -0.66
N GLY A 192 20.61 28.04 0.59
CA GLY A 192 19.83 28.53 1.73
C GLY A 192 18.39 28.01 1.78
N ASP A 193 17.74 28.17 2.92
CA ASP A 193 16.36 27.70 3.20
C ASP A 193 16.15 26.19 2.94
N GLY A 194 17.23 25.41 3.05
CA GLY A 194 17.23 23.96 2.81
C GLY A 194 17.29 23.57 1.33
N PHE A 195 17.54 24.52 0.42
CA PHE A 195 17.80 24.21 -0.99
C PHE A 195 19.28 23.92 -1.23
N PHE A 196 19.54 22.89 -2.02
CA PHE A 196 20.87 22.49 -2.43
C PHE A 196 20.89 22.28 -3.94
N SER A 197 21.93 22.76 -4.62
CA SER A 197 22.07 22.53 -6.07
C SER A 197 23.50 22.34 -6.55
N THR A 198 23.63 21.66 -7.69
CA THR A 198 24.90 21.49 -8.41
C THR A 198 24.64 21.12 -9.86
N VAL A 199 25.61 21.40 -10.74
CA VAL A 199 25.63 20.96 -12.14
C VAL A 199 26.85 20.08 -12.34
N VAL A 200 26.60 18.81 -12.62
CA VAL A 200 27.64 17.83 -12.93
C VAL A 200 27.73 17.68 -14.44
N PRO A 201 28.93 17.69 -15.05
CA PRO A 201 29.11 17.60 -16.50
C PRO A 201 28.86 16.17 -17.04
N LEU A 202 27.65 15.66 -16.83
CA LEU A 202 27.15 14.38 -17.34
C LEU A 202 26.32 14.61 -18.60
N ARG A 203 26.33 13.62 -19.50
CA ARG A 203 25.48 13.63 -20.70
C ARG A 203 24.02 13.33 -20.37
N ASP A 204 23.81 12.35 -19.50
CA ASP A 204 22.50 11.78 -19.18
C ASP A 204 22.37 11.66 -17.65
N VAL A 205 21.12 11.66 -17.16
CA VAL A 205 20.83 11.45 -15.73
C VAL A 205 21.18 9.99 -15.37
N PRO A 206 21.97 9.74 -14.32
CA PRO A 206 22.25 8.38 -13.86
C PRO A 206 20.96 7.69 -13.38
N ALA A 207 20.76 6.42 -13.76
CA ALA A 207 19.53 5.69 -13.46
C ALA A 207 19.28 5.51 -11.94
N ASP A 208 20.33 5.18 -11.18
CA ASP A 208 20.21 4.79 -9.76
C ASP A 208 21.00 5.72 -8.84
N TYR A 209 20.92 7.05 -9.05
CA TYR A 209 21.58 7.99 -8.14
C TYR A 209 20.87 8.03 -6.77
N ARG A 210 21.66 8.30 -5.73
CA ARG A 210 21.18 8.46 -4.35
C ARG A 210 21.65 9.78 -3.77
N LEU A 211 20.93 10.24 -2.75
CA LEU A 211 21.30 11.38 -1.93
C LEU A 211 21.91 10.87 -0.64
N HIS A 212 23.13 11.33 -0.37
CA HIS A 212 23.79 11.21 0.91
C HIS A 212 23.58 12.52 1.68
N LEU A 213 22.77 12.45 2.73
CA LEU A 213 22.33 13.58 3.54
C LEU A 213 23.06 13.56 4.87
N ALA A 214 23.69 14.67 5.24
CA ALA A 214 24.26 14.87 6.56
C ALA A 214 23.37 15.81 7.37
N TYR A 215 22.86 15.32 8.49
CA TYR A 215 22.18 16.08 9.54
C TYR A 215 23.06 16.10 10.80
N ASP A 216 22.70 16.91 11.80
CA ASP A 216 23.51 17.09 13.02
C ASP A 216 23.79 15.76 13.76
N GLU A 217 22.82 14.84 13.79
CA GLU A 217 22.92 13.58 14.55
C GLU A 217 22.84 12.33 13.67
N ALA A 218 22.68 12.48 12.35
CA ALA A 218 22.44 11.35 11.47
C ALA A 218 22.99 11.60 10.06
N THR A 219 23.46 10.52 9.44
CA THR A 219 23.76 10.50 8.00
C THR A 219 22.87 9.46 7.34
N LEU A 220 22.24 9.83 6.23
CA LEU A 220 21.30 8.98 5.51
C LEU A 220 21.71 8.86 4.05
N GLU A 221 21.70 7.65 3.51
CA GLU A 221 21.79 7.44 2.08
C GLU A 221 20.43 6.93 1.58
N ILE A 222 19.75 7.75 0.76
CA ILE A 222 18.39 7.45 0.30
C ILE A 222 18.25 7.72 -1.20
N PRO A 223 17.42 6.94 -1.92
CA PRO A 223 16.99 7.34 -3.27
C PRO A 223 16.22 8.67 -3.21
N ASP A 224 16.33 9.47 -4.27
CA ASP A 224 15.61 10.74 -4.34
C ASP A 224 14.15 10.52 -4.76
N ALA A 225 13.20 10.93 -3.92
CA ALA A 225 11.76 10.85 -4.22
C ALA A 225 11.39 11.58 -5.53
N TYR A 226 12.12 12.64 -5.90
CA TYR A 226 11.84 13.44 -7.09
C TYR A 226 12.47 12.87 -8.38
N ALA A 227 13.21 11.77 -8.30
CA ALA A 227 13.69 11.04 -9.48
C ALA A 227 12.62 10.16 -10.12
N PHE A 228 11.50 9.90 -9.43
CA PHE A 228 10.53 8.90 -9.85
C PHE A 228 9.44 9.48 -10.78
N LEU A 229 9.16 8.77 -11.88
CA LEU A 229 8.06 9.08 -12.79
C LEU A 229 6.69 8.88 -12.11
N PRO A 230 5.60 9.48 -12.61
CA PRO A 230 4.24 9.19 -12.15
C PRO A 230 3.97 7.69 -12.04
N ALA A 231 3.60 7.24 -10.83
CA ALA A 231 3.25 5.84 -10.57
C ALA A 231 1.76 5.53 -10.86
N LEU A 232 0.99 6.51 -11.31
CA LEU A 232 -0.42 6.36 -11.69
C LEU A 232 -0.57 6.67 -13.18
N GLY A 233 -1.24 5.78 -13.92
CA GLY A 233 -1.36 5.87 -15.37
C GLY A 233 -2.48 6.83 -15.81
N GLU A 234 -2.42 7.28 -17.06
CA GLU A 234 -3.46 8.17 -17.63
C GLU A 234 -4.85 7.54 -17.64
N PHE A 235 -4.94 6.22 -17.83
CA PHE A 235 -6.22 5.49 -17.81
C PHE A 235 -6.88 5.53 -16.43
N ASP A 236 -6.10 5.34 -15.35
CA ASP A 236 -6.61 5.46 -13.99
C ASP A 236 -7.10 6.88 -13.73
N LEU A 237 -6.31 7.89 -14.11
CA LEU A 237 -6.68 9.31 -13.97
C LEU A 237 -7.97 9.66 -14.72
N HIS A 238 -8.14 9.12 -15.94
CA HIS A 238 -9.34 9.29 -16.74
C HIS A 238 -10.57 8.69 -16.05
N LEU A 239 -10.49 7.42 -15.60
CA LEU A 239 -11.59 6.77 -14.89
C LEU A 239 -11.93 7.45 -13.55
N ILE A 240 -10.93 8.00 -12.85
CA ILE A 240 -11.14 8.80 -11.64
C ILE A 240 -11.93 10.07 -12.00
N GLY A 241 -11.53 10.77 -13.06
CA GLY A 241 -12.20 11.98 -13.54
C GLY A 241 -13.65 11.72 -13.98
N GLU A 242 -13.94 10.57 -14.57
CA GLU A 242 -15.31 10.16 -14.93
C GLU A 242 -16.13 9.62 -13.75
N GLY A 243 -15.51 9.38 -12.59
CA GLY A 243 -16.16 8.72 -11.45
C GLY A 243 -16.49 7.24 -11.70
N ARG A 244 -15.77 6.59 -12.62
CA ARG A 244 -15.99 5.20 -13.06
C ARG A 244 -14.89 4.24 -12.65
N HIS A 245 -13.92 4.70 -11.86
CA HIS A 245 -12.83 3.86 -11.39
C HIS A 245 -13.31 2.88 -10.31
N GLU A 246 -13.71 1.66 -10.71
CA GLU A 246 -14.30 0.66 -9.81
C GLU A 246 -13.35 0.17 -8.71
N ARG A 247 -12.04 0.32 -8.90
CA ARG A 247 -10.99 -0.07 -7.94
C ARG A 247 -10.24 1.13 -7.36
N LEU A 248 -10.97 2.19 -7.04
CA LEU A 248 -10.38 3.48 -6.63
C LEU A 248 -9.35 3.35 -5.49
N TRP A 249 -9.53 2.38 -4.59
CA TRP A 249 -8.63 2.09 -3.46
C TRP A 249 -7.26 1.51 -3.86
N ASP A 250 -7.09 1.05 -5.10
CA ASP A 250 -5.79 0.65 -5.65
C ASP A 250 -5.06 1.84 -6.29
N ALA A 251 -5.79 2.89 -6.67
CA ALA A 251 -5.28 4.09 -7.34
C ALA A 251 -5.00 5.23 -6.35
N LEU A 252 -5.87 5.44 -5.36
CA LEU A 252 -5.76 6.47 -4.33
C LEU A 252 -5.31 5.91 -2.97
N GLY A 253 -4.82 6.80 -2.12
CA GLY A 253 -4.31 6.52 -0.78
C GLY A 253 -2.82 6.19 -0.74
N ALA A 254 -2.39 5.53 0.34
CA ALA A 254 -1.02 5.01 0.47
C ALA A 254 -0.92 3.55 -0.01
N GLN A 255 -0.06 3.32 -1.01
CA GLN A 255 0.19 2.01 -1.60
C GLN A 255 1.67 1.64 -1.53
N PRO A 256 2.06 0.70 -0.64
CA PRO A 256 3.36 0.04 -0.71
C PRO A 256 3.53 -0.65 -2.05
N MET A 257 4.64 -0.38 -2.75
CA MET A 257 4.93 -0.95 -4.06
C MET A 257 6.43 -0.92 -4.38
N THR A 258 6.81 -1.68 -5.41
CA THR A 258 8.09 -1.52 -6.09
C THR A 258 7.86 -0.67 -7.34
N HIS A 259 8.44 0.52 -7.37
CA HIS A 259 8.33 1.46 -8.48
C HIS A 259 9.72 1.75 -9.03
N GLN A 260 9.92 1.56 -10.35
CA GLN A 260 11.22 1.68 -11.02
C GLN A 260 12.36 0.97 -10.26
N GLY A 261 12.13 -0.30 -9.87
CA GLY A 261 13.11 -1.13 -9.18
C GLY A 261 13.31 -0.83 -7.68
N THR A 262 12.69 0.22 -7.14
CA THR A 262 12.85 0.61 -5.73
C THR A 262 11.57 0.36 -4.94
N ARG A 263 11.68 -0.29 -3.77
CA ARG A 263 10.57 -0.47 -2.84
C ARG A 263 10.30 0.84 -2.08
N GLY A 264 9.03 1.19 -1.94
CA GLY A 264 8.59 2.39 -1.22
C GLY A 264 7.08 2.46 -1.13
N THR A 265 6.56 3.64 -0.85
CA THR A 265 5.11 3.87 -0.77
C THR A 265 4.71 5.02 -1.69
N ARG A 266 3.74 4.75 -2.59
CA ARG A 266 3.07 5.79 -3.36
C ARG A 266 1.97 6.41 -2.52
N PHE A 267 1.98 7.72 -2.39
CA PHE A 267 0.90 8.50 -1.80
C PHE A 267 0.11 9.20 -2.89
N THR A 268 -1.21 9.08 -2.83
CA THR A 268 -2.12 9.65 -3.83
C THR A 268 -3.37 10.20 -3.16
N VAL A 269 -3.75 11.44 -3.44
CA VAL A 269 -4.96 12.06 -2.86
C VAL A 269 -5.66 12.95 -3.86
N TRP A 270 -6.99 12.88 -3.90
CA TRP A 270 -7.80 13.78 -4.71
C TRP A 270 -8.07 15.09 -3.96
N ALA A 271 -7.50 16.18 -4.44
CA ALA A 271 -7.62 17.52 -3.87
C ALA A 271 -7.58 18.59 -4.99
N PRO A 272 -8.62 18.66 -5.84
CA PRO A 272 -8.58 19.45 -7.08
C PRO A 272 -8.38 20.94 -6.89
N ASN A 273 -8.88 21.49 -5.77
CA ASN A 273 -8.79 22.91 -5.45
C ASN A 273 -7.60 23.25 -4.53
N ALA A 274 -6.72 22.29 -4.20
CA ALA A 274 -5.54 22.59 -3.41
C ALA A 274 -4.55 23.43 -4.24
N ARG A 275 -3.87 24.38 -3.59
CA ARG A 275 -2.72 25.07 -4.20
C ARG A 275 -1.46 24.21 -4.15
N GLY A 276 -1.37 23.35 -3.14
CA GLY A 276 -0.27 22.44 -2.92
C GLY A 276 -0.64 21.38 -1.88
N VAL A 277 -0.02 20.21 -2.01
CA VAL A 277 -0.16 19.11 -1.07
C VAL A 277 1.21 18.59 -0.70
N ARG A 278 1.42 18.25 0.56
CA ARG A 278 2.63 17.60 1.08
C ARG A 278 2.22 16.35 1.86
N VAL A 279 3.10 15.36 1.88
CA VAL A 279 2.96 14.21 2.79
C VAL A 279 3.80 14.45 4.04
N VAL A 280 3.19 14.22 5.20
CA VAL A 280 3.85 14.33 6.50
C VAL A 280 3.67 13.05 7.28
N GLY A 281 4.64 12.67 8.09
CA GLY A 281 4.62 11.45 8.89
C GLY A 281 5.76 11.40 9.88
N ASN A 282 5.98 10.24 10.51
CA ASN A 282 7.10 10.09 11.43
C ASN A 282 8.45 10.20 10.69
N PHE A 283 8.53 9.68 9.45
CA PHE A 283 9.73 9.70 8.61
C PHE A 283 10.29 11.11 8.32
N ASN A 284 9.49 12.16 8.48
CA ASN A 284 9.91 13.55 8.34
C ASN A 284 9.58 14.41 9.56
N TYR A 285 9.40 13.78 10.73
CA TYR A 285 9.11 14.47 11.99
C TYR A 285 7.90 15.41 11.90
N TRP A 286 6.91 15.06 11.07
CA TRP A 286 5.72 15.85 10.80
C TRP A 286 5.97 17.21 10.12
N ASP A 287 7.16 17.41 9.55
CA ASP A 287 7.50 18.55 8.69
C ASP A 287 7.38 18.18 7.20
N GLY A 288 6.44 18.83 6.51
CA GLY A 288 6.13 18.56 5.10
C GLY A 288 6.98 19.30 4.09
N VAL A 289 7.84 20.24 4.49
CA VAL A 289 8.57 21.10 3.54
C VAL A 289 9.41 20.29 2.56
N GLY A 290 10.04 19.19 3.01
CA GLY A 290 10.88 18.33 2.17
C GLY A 290 10.12 17.34 1.26
N PHE A 291 8.79 17.20 1.41
CA PHE A 291 7.98 16.21 0.69
C PHE A 291 6.71 16.80 0.04
N PRO A 292 6.79 17.90 -0.76
CA PRO A 292 5.69 18.33 -1.62
C PRO A 292 5.38 17.31 -2.72
N MET A 293 4.08 17.14 -2.98
CA MET A 293 3.51 16.25 -3.99
C MET A 293 3.28 16.99 -5.31
N ARG A 294 3.31 16.29 -6.44
CA ARG A 294 2.94 16.85 -7.75
C ARG A 294 1.44 16.70 -8.02
N SER A 295 0.86 17.65 -8.73
CA SER A 295 -0.47 17.54 -9.32
C SER A 295 -0.38 16.80 -10.66
N LEU A 296 -1.21 15.77 -10.85
CA LEU A 296 -1.27 14.98 -12.08
C LEU A 296 -2.26 15.59 -13.08
N GLY A 297 -1.88 16.75 -13.62
CA GLY A 297 -2.63 17.47 -14.64
C GLY A 297 -4.00 17.97 -14.15
N GLY A 298 -5.02 17.87 -15.01
CA GLY A 298 -6.38 18.35 -14.73
C GLY A 298 -7.25 17.41 -13.87
N SER A 299 -6.73 16.25 -13.46
CA SER A 299 -7.48 15.26 -12.67
C SER A 299 -7.80 15.73 -11.24
N GLY A 300 -7.01 16.66 -10.71
CA GLY A 300 -7.05 17.06 -9.31
C GLY A 300 -6.44 16.03 -8.35
N VAL A 301 -5.78 14.99 -8.87
CA VAL A 301 -5.05 14.00 -8.09
C VAL A 301 -3.63 14.50 -7.85
N TRP A 302 -3.20 14.43 -6.59
CA TRP A 302 -1.84 14.72 -6.15
C TRP A 302 -1.11 13.43 -5.85
N GLU A 303 0.16 13.34 -6.22
CA GLU A 303 0.95 12.13 -6.07
C GLU A 303 2.41 12.41 -5.65
N LEU A 304 2.96 11.48 -4.86
CA LEU A 304 4.38 11.37 -4.57
C LEU A 304 4.74 9.92 -4.24
N PHE A 305 5.81 9.41 -4.83
CA PHE A 305 6.42 8.15 -4.40
C PHE A 305 7.56 8.43 -3.44
N VAL A 306 7.49 7.85 -2.23
CA VAL A 306 8.53 7.98 -1.21
C VAL A 306 9.30 6.65 -1.13
N PRO A 307 10.55 6.60 -1.61
CA PRO A 307 11.35 5.38 -1.59
C PRO A 307 11.72 4.99 -0.16
N GLY A 308 11.89 3.69 0.10
CA GLY A 308 12.27 3.14 1.40
C GLY A 308 11.16 3.12 2.46
N LEU A 309 10.02 3.79 2.21
CA LEU A 309 8.92 3.86 3.16
C LEU A 309 8.02 2.62 3.07
N GLY A 310 7.82 1.93 4.19
CA GLY A 310 7.08 0.67 4.28
C GLY A 310 5.78 0.74 5.10
N ALA A 311 5.14 -0.41 5.26
CA ALA A 311 3.95 -0.56 6.09
C ALA A 311 4.23 -0.27 7.58
N GLY A 312 3.23 0.27 8.28
CA GLY A 312 3.32 0.71 9.67
C GLY A 312 3.57 2.21 9.84
N GLU A 313 3.99 2.91 8.79
CA GLU A 313 4.29 4.34 8.87
C GLU A 313 3.03 5.18 9.11
N LEU A 314 3.11 6.10 10.07
CA LEU A 314 2.07 7.09 10.31
C LEU A 314 2.20 8.26 9.35
N TYR A 315 1.09 8.69 8.76
CA TYR A 315 1.11 9.84 7.87
C TYR A 315 -0.21 10.62 7.84
N LYS A 316 -0.14 11.84 7.31
CA LYS A 316 -1.24 12.72 6.92
C LYS A 316 -0.87 13.50 5.66
N PHE A 317 -1.88 14.08 5.01
CA PHE A 317 -1.70 15.09 3.99
C PHE A 317 -1.77 16.48 4.60
N GLN A 318 -0.72 17.28 4.39
CA GLN A 318 -0.74 18.72 4.66
C GLN A 318 -1.21 19.42 3.38
N ILE A 319 -2.43 19.95 3.42
CA ILE A 319 -3.10 20.54 2.24
C ILE A 319 -3.14 22.06 2.41
N THR A 320 -2.62 22.77 1.40
CA THR A 320 -2.70 24.23 1.28
C THR A 320 -3.90 24.62 0.45
N ARG A 321 -4.86 25.32 1.06
CA ARG A 321 -6.11 25.74 0.43
C ARG A 321 -5.94 26.98 -0.46
N PRO A 322 -6.95 27.30 -1.29
CA PRO A 322 -6.99 28.54 -2.06
C PRO A 322 -6.84 29.83 -1.25
N ASP A 323 -7.28 29.82 0.01
CA ASP A 323 -7.16 30.93 0.96
C ASP A 323 -5.77 31.04 1.61
N GLY A 324 -4.84 30.13 1.29
CA GLY A 324 -3.50 30.06 1.87
C GLY A 324 -3.42 29.30 3.19
N SER A 325 -4.55 28.90 3.79
CA SER A 325 -4.55 28.13 5.03
C SER A 325 -4.01 26.71 4.80
N MET A 326 -3.20 26.23 5.74
CA MET A 326 -2.65 24.87 5.73
C MET A 326 -3.34 24.02 6.79
N THR A 327 -3.74 22.81 6.43
CA THR A 327 -4.30 21.84 7.39
C THR A 327 -3.80 20.44 7.16
N PHE A 328 -3.63 19.70 8.25
CA PHE A 328 -3.43 18.27 8.22
C PHE A 328 -4.75 17.53 8.06
N ARG A 329 -4.80 16.58 7.14
CA ARG A 329 -5.94 15.70 6.86
C ARG A 329 -5.46 14.26 6.86
N ALA A 330 -6.22 13.39 7.53
CA ALA A 330 -6.10 11.95 7.32
C ALA A 330 -6.39 11.62 5.85
N ASP A 331 -5.81 10.54 5.36
CA ASP A 331 -6.10 10.03 4.02
C ASP A 331 -7.58 9.57 3.96
N PRO A 332 -8.40 10.11 3.03
CA PRO A 332 -9.76 9.64 2.81
C PRO A 332 -9.86 8.15 2.45
N LEU A 333 -8.80 7.58 1.85
CA LEU A 333 -8.69 6.19 1.43
C LEU A 333 -7.76 5.36 2.33
N ALA A 334 -7.55 5.80 3.58
CA ALA A 334 -6.74 5.08 4.55
C ALA A 334 -7.29 3.66 4.79
N ARG A 335 -6.43 2.64 4.62
CA ARG A 335 -6.78 1.24 4.91
C ARG A 335 -6.67 0.88 6.37
N ARG A 336 -5.84 1.64 7.09
CA ARG A 336 -5.61 1.50 8.52
C ARG A 336 -5.41 2.89 9.11
N THR A 337 -5.89 3.09 10.33
CA THR A 337 -5.74 4.33 11.08
C THR A 337 -5.23 4.04 12.48
N GLU A 338 -4.72 5.08 13.15
CA GLU A 338 -4.49 5.00 14.59
C GLU A 338 -5.80 4.78 15.36
N ALA A 339 -5.69 4.27 16.58
CA ALA A 339 -6.82 4.19 17.49
C ALA A 339 -7.19 5.60 18.00
N PRO A 340 -8.49 5.95 18.06
CA PRO A 340 -8.91 7.20 18.69
C PRO A 340 -8.34 7.38 20.10
N PRO A 341 -8.02 8.62 20.53
CA PRO A 341 -8.32 9.90 19.88
C PRO A 341 -7.32 10.33 18.79
N ALA A 342 -6.27 9.55 18.53
CA ALA A 342 -5.34 9.83 17.45
C ALA A 342 -6.04 9.69 16.08
N ASN A 343 -5.55 10.40 15.07
CA ASN A 343 -6.24 10.56 13.79
C ASN A 343 -5.31 10.53 12.57
N SER A 344 -4.15 9.89 12.69
CA SER A 344 -3.27 9.67 11.53
C SER A 344 -3.65 8.40 10.79
N SER A 345 -3.36 8.41 9.50
CA SER A 345 -3.45 7.24 8.65
C SER A 345 -2.19 6.40 8.82
N VAL A 346 -2.30 5.09 8.63
CA VAL A 346 -1.19 4.14 8.71
C VAL A 346 -1.00 3.52 7.33
N VAL A 347 0.23 3.48 6.83
CA VAL A 347 0.56 2.74 5.60
C VAL A 347 0.33 1.25 5.87
N ASP A 348 -0.47 0.58 5.05
CA ASP A 348 -0.85 -0.82 5.27
C ASP A 348 -0.57 -1.70 4.04
N GLU A 349 -0.07 -2.91 4.29
CA GLU A 349 0.15 -3.95 3.29
C GLU A 349 -0.58 -5.22 3.74
N SER A 350 -1.84 -5.37 3.33
CA SER A 350 -2.71 -6.45 3.80
C SER A 350 -2.40 -7.79 3.13
N ARG A 351 -1.56 -8.62 3.76
CA ARG A 351 -1.26 -9.98 3.29
C ARG A 351 -2.47 -10.92 3.33
N LEU A 352 -3.36 -10.76 4.32
CA LEU A 352 -4.54 -11.60 4.48
C LEU A 352 -5.60 -11.35 3.39
N LEU A 353 -5.83 -10.09 3.01
CA LEU A 353 -6.80 -9.77 1.96
C LEU A 353 -6.34 -10.33 0.60
N HIS A 354 -5.05 -10.24 0.30
CA HIS A 354 -4.47 -10.85 -0.90
C HIS A 354 -4.66 -12.37 -0.90
N TRP A 355 -4.40 -13.02 0.24
CA TRP A 355 -4.63 -14.45 0.39
C TRP A 355 -6.11 -14.79 0.19
N THR A 356 -7.03 -14.16 0.92
CA THR A 356 -8.48 -14.43 0.82
C THR A 356 -9.01 -14.19 -0.60
N ARG A 357 -8.57 -13.12 -1.27
CA ARG A 357 -8.97 -12.85 -2.66
C ARG A 357 -8.49 -13.94 -3.60
N ARG A 358 -7.24 -14.39 -3.45
CA ARG A 358 -6.70 -15.51 -4.24
C ARG A 358 -7.48 -16.80 -3.99
N MET A 359 -7.81 -17.10 -2.74
CA MET A 359 -8.61 -18.29 -2.40
C MET A 359 -10.02 -18.23 -2.97
N ILE A 360 -10.68 -17.06 -2.96
CA ILE A 360 -12.00 -16.87 -3.57
C ILE A 360 -11.92 -17.03 -5.09
N GLU A 361 -10.91 -16.45 -5.73
CA GLU A 361 -10.72 -16.54 -7.18
C GLU A 361 -10.53 -17.99 -7.63
N ILE A 362 -9.67 -18.75 -6.95
CA ILE A 362 -9.49 -20.19 -7.19
C ILE A 362 -10.82 -20.93 -7.07
N ARG A 363 -11.63 -20.62 -6.04
CA ARG A 363 -12.94 -21.27 -5.86
C ARG A 363 -13.95 -20.91 -6.96
N LYS A 364 -13.91 -19.69 -7.48
CA LYS A 364 -14.77 -19.27 -8.61
C LYS A 364 -14.41 -19.98 -9.90
N GLN A 365 -13.11 -20.26 -10.11
CA GLN A 365 -12.61 -20.94 -11.29
C GLN A 365 -12.80 -22.47 -11.24
N ASN A 366 -13.11 -23.03 -10.07
CA ASN A 366 -13.31 -24.47 -9.86
C ASN A 366 -14.68 -24.72 -9.19
N PRO A 367 -15.77 -24.80 -9.98
CA PRO A 367 -17.13 -25.01 -9.46
C PRO A 367 -17.28 -26.23 -8.55
N ALA A 368 -16.40 -27.24 -8.67
CA ALA A 368 -16.40 -28.44 -7.84
C ALA A 368 -16.34 -28.12 -6.33
N PHE A 369 -15.73 -27.01 -5.91
CA PHE A 369 -15.71 -26.63 -4.50
C PHE A 369 -17.09 -26.36 -3.90
N GLY A 370 -18.00 -25.77 -4.70
CA GLY A 370 -19.32 -25.33 -4.25
C GLY A 370 -20.46 -26.24 -4.67
N LEU A 371 -20.39 -26.81 -5.87
CA LEU A 371 -21.45 -27.62 -6.48
C LEU A 371 -21.08 -29.11 -6.61
N GLY A 372 -19.81 -29.45 -6.37
CA GLY A 372 -19.32 -30.81 -6.59
C GLY A 372 -19.74 -31.80 -5.52
N SER A 373 -19.76 -33.07 -5.91
CA SER A 373 -19.90 -34.20 -4.99
C SER A 373 -18.76 -34.22 -3.96
N TYR A 374 -18.94 -34.90 -2.83
CA TYR A 374 -17.88 -35.12 -1.86
C TYR A 374 -17.62 -36.62 -1.76
N THR A 375 -16.39 -37.03 -2.08
CA THR A 375 -15.95 -38.41 -1.94
C THR A 375 -14.68 -38.43 -1.10
N GLU A 376 -14.76 -39.02 0.08
CA GLU A 376 -13.59 -39.13 0.95
C GLU A 376 -12.54 -40.06 0.31
N LEU A 377 -11.27 -39.67 0.40
CA LEU A 377 -10.15 -40.49 0.00
C LEU A 377 -9.46 -41.02 1.27
N PRO A 378 -9.37 -42.35 1.44
CA PRO A 378 -8.64 -42.94 2.55
C PRO A 378 -7.20 -42.45 2.57
N SER A 379 -6.78 -41.97 3.73
CA SER A 379 -5.42 -41.50 4.02
C SER A 379 -4.77 -42.46 4.99
N SER A 380 -3.50 -42.82 4.76
CA SER A 380 -2.73 -43.65 5.71
C SER A 380 -2.45 -42.94 7.04
N ASN A 381 -2.58 -41.60 7.06
CA ASN A 381 -2.34 -40.77 8.24
C ASN A 381 -3.64 -40.11 8.73
N PRO A 382 -4.10 -40.37 9.96
CA PRO A 382 -5.33 -39.79 10.51
C PRO A 382 -5.25 -38.28 10.77
N ALA A 383 -4.05 -37.69 10.82
CA ALA A 383 -3.87 -36.24 10.89
C ALA A 383 -4.08 -35.54 9.54
N VAL A 384 -4.18 -36.31 8.45
CA VAL A 384 -4.36 -35.80 7.09
C VAL A 384 -5.71 -36.27 6.56
N LEU A 385 -6.56 -35.33 6.19
CA LEU A 385 -7.82 -35.58 5.50
C LEU A 385 -7.63 -35.38 4.01
N ALA A 386 -8.04 -36.35 3.21
CA ALA A 386 -8.09 -36.24 1.76
C ALA A 386 -9.50 -36.51 1.25
N PHE A 387 -9.93 -35.76 0.25
CA PHE A 387 -11.22 -35.97 -0.41
C PHE A 387 -11.23 -35.40 -1.82
N LEU A 388 -12.12 -35.91 -2.66
CA LEU A 388 -12.41 -35.42 -4.00
C LEU A 388 -13.66 -34.55 -3.99
N ARG A 389 -13.64 -33.60 -4.92
CA ARG A 389 -14.77 -32.81 -5.36
C ARG A 389 -14.90 -32.94 -6.86
N GLU A 390 -16.07 -33.36 -7.34
CA GLU A 390 -16.31 -33.57 -8.77
C GLU A 390 -17.57 -32.82 -9.22
N TYR A 391 -17.45 -32.01 -10.27
CA TYR A 391 -18.57 -31.34 -10.91
C TYR A 391 -18.31 -31.20 -12.42
N GLY A 392 -18.99 -32.02 -13.24
CA GLY A 392 -18.72 -32.06 -14.68
C GLY A 392 -17.26 -32.47 -14.94
N ASP A 393 -16.53 -31.69 -15.73
CA ASP A 393 -15.11 -31.95 -16.04
C ASP A 393 -14.13 -31.42 -14.97
N ASP A 394 -14.65 -30.81 -13.90
CA ASP A 394 -13.84 -30.26 -12.81
C ASP A 394 -13.68 -31.30 -11.69
N LEU A 395 -12.52 -31.97 -11.67
CA LEU A 395 -12.13 -32.94 -10.64
C LEU A 395 -11.00 -32.38 -9.77
N VAL A 396 -11.33 -32.07 -8.53
CA VAL A 396 -10.41 -31.46 -7.55
C VAL A 396 -10.18 -32.38 -6.37
N MET A 397 -8.92 -32.77 -6.15
CA MET A 397 -8.46 -33.47 -4.95
C MET A 397 -7.99 -32.45 -3.90
N CYS A 398 -8.59 -32.51 -2.71
CA CYS A 398 -8.25 -31.68 -1.58
C CYS A 398 -7.55 -32.52 -0.51
N VAL A 399 -6.38 -32.07 -0.05
CA VAL A 399 -5.59 -32.75 0.99
C VAL A 399 -5.24 -31.73 2.07
N HIS A 400 -5.61 -32.01 3.32
CA HIS A 400 -5.51 -31.08 4.44
C HIS A 400 -4.80 -31.72 5.63
N ASN A 401 -3.72 -31.09 6.11
CA ASN A 401 -3.06 -31.48 7.35
C ASN A 401 -3.64 -30.71 8.53
N PHE A 402 -4.20 -31.41 9.51
CA PHE A 402 -4.73 -30.81 10.74
C PHE A 402 -3.68 -30.70 11.86
N SER A 403 -2.53 -31.34 11.70
CA SER A 403 -1.40 -31.19 12.63
C SER A 403 -0.68 -29.85 12.41
N ARG A 404 -0.18 -29.26 13.49
CA ARG A 404 0.73 -28.10 13.43
C ARG A 404 2.14 -28.45 12.94
N PHE A 405 2.45 -29.74 12.80
CA PHE A 405 3.73 -30.25 12.32
C PHE A 405 3.61 -30.82 10.92
N ALA A 406 4.74 -30.95 10.22
CA ALA A 406 4.75 -31.62 8.93
C ALA A 406 4.26 -33.08 9.06
N GLN A 407 3.47 -33.55 8.10
CA GLN A 407 2.91 -34.90 8.10
C GLN A 407 3.02 -35.53 6.71
N PRO A 408 3.54 -36.77 6.60
CA PRO A 408 3.43 -37.57 5.39
C PRO A 408 2.08 -38.29 5.34
N THR A 409 1.57 -38.58 4.14
CA THR A 409 0.46 -39.50 3.92
C THR A 409 0.63 -40.22 2.58
N GLU A 410 0.01 -41.40 2.49
CA GLU A 410 -0.18 -42.16 1.27
C GLU A 410 -1.67 -42.14 0.92
N LEU A 411 -1.97 -41.83 -0.35
CA LEU A 411 -3.34 -41.82 -0.89
C LEU A 411 -3.47 -42.90 -1.97
N ASP A 412 -4.51 -43.72 -1.89
CA ASP A 412 -4.84 -44.66 -2.96
C ASP A 412 -5.55 -43.93 -4.10
N LEU A 413 -4.79 -43.61 -5.16
CA LEU A 413 -5.28 -42.86 -6.31
C LEU A 413 -5.30 -43.70 -7.60
N ARG A 414 -5.11 -45.01 -7.53
CA ARG A 414 -4.94 -45.89 -8.71
C ARG A 414 -6.08 -45.79 -9.73
N VAL A 415 -7.29 -45.45 -9.28
CA VAL A 415 -8.44 -45.20 -10.17
C VAL A 415 -8.23 -44.01 -11.14
N PHE A 416 -7.23 -43.17 -10.87
CA PHE A 416 -6.82 -42.02 -11.68
C PHE A 416 -5.46 -42.25 -12.36
N ASP A 417 -5.06 -43.49 -12.59
CA ASP A 417 -3.81 -43.83 -13.30
C ASP A 417 -3.66 -43.02 -14.61
N GLY A 418 -2.46 -42.48 -14.83
CA GLY A 418 -2.15 -41.59 -15.96
C GLY A 418 -2.57 -40.13 -15.79
N ARG A 419 -3.37 -39.77 -14.77
CA ARG A 419 -3.68 -38.36 -14.46
C ARG A 419 -2.54 -37.67 -13.73
N HIS A 420 -2.45 -36.36 -13.94
CA HIS A 420 -1.48 -35.50 -13.28
C HIS A 420 -2.17 -34.55 -12.30
N PRO A 421 -1.80 -34.57 -11.01
CA PRO A 421 -2.23 -33.56 -10.06
C PRO A 421 -1.56 -32.22 -10.41
N VAL A 422 -2.35 -31.17 -10.62
CA VAL A 422 -1.86 -29.81 -10.82
C VAL A 422 -2.34 -28.95 -9.67
N GLU A 423 -1.40 -28.42 -8.89
CA GLU A 423 -1.68 -27.62 -7.70
C GLU A 423 -2.36 -26.30 -8.10
N LEU A 424 -3.52 -26.00 -7.51
CA LEU A 424 -4.41 -24.92 -7.96
C LEU A 424 -3.92 -23.52 -7.56
N ILE A 425 -3.07 -23.38 -6.55
CA ILE A 425 -2.55 -22.08 -6.13
C ILE A 425 -1.43 -21.64 -7.07
N GLY A 426 -0.41 -22.46 -7.27
CA GLY A 426 0.82 -22.18 -8.00
C GLY A 426 0.89 -22.78 -9.41
N GLY A 427 -0.08 -23.61 -9.81
CA GLY A 427 -0.10 -24.24 -11.14
C GLY A 427 0.96 -25.34 -11.33
N VAL A 428 1.60 -25.79 -10.25
CA VAL A 428 2.69 -26.76 -10.31
C VAL A 428 2.13 -28.14 -10.62
N ARG A 429 2.65 -28.78 -11.68
CA ARG A 429 2.33 -30.15 -12.06
C ARG A 429 3.16 -31.12 -11.24
N PHE A 430 2.48 -32.05 -10.58
CA PHE A 430 3.09 -33.14 -9.83
C PHE A 430 3.25 -34.38 -10.73
N PRO A 431 4.05 -35.38 -10.31
CA PRO A 431 4.19 -36.65 -11.03
C PRO A 431 2.86 -37.31 -11.38
N ALA A 432 2.85 -38.07 -12.46
CA ALA A 432 1.69 -38.86 -12.86
C ALA A 432 1.27 -39.80 -11.72
N ILE A 433 -0.04 -39.95 -11.54
CA ILE A 433 -0.60 -41.00 -10.71
C ILE A 433 -0.33 -42.33 -11.41
N GLY A 434 0.22 -43.27 -10.65
CA GLY A 434 0.55 -44.62 -11.11
C GLY A 434 -0.17 -45.69 -10.29
N GLU A 435 0.32 -46.92 -10.41
CA GLU A 435 -0.18 -48.10 -9.68
C GLU A 435 0.18 -48.13 -8.18
N LEU A 436 1.12 -47.30 -7.73
CA LEU A 436 1.54 -47.24 -6.31
C LEU A 436 0.77 -46.15 -5.55
N PRO A 437 0.58 -46.31 -4.22
CA PRO A 437 0.03 -45.25 -3.39
C PRO A 437 0.80 -43.94 -3.57
N TYR A 438 0.04 -42.84 -3.70
CA TYR A 438 0.59 -41.53 -3.99
C TYR A 438 1.07 -40.86 -2.71
N LEU A 439 2.39 -40.74 -2.53
CA LEU A 439 2.98 -40.11 -1.35
C LEU A 439 2.92 -38.58 -1.43
N LEU A 440 2.46 -37.97 -0.34
CA LEU A 440 2.47 -36.53 -0.13
C LEU A 440 3.06 -36.21 1.25
N THR A 441 3.77 -35.08 1.34
CA THR A 441 4.17 -34.48 2.61
C THR A 441 3.63 -33.06 2.67
N LEU A 442 2.89 -32.73 3.73
CA LEU A 442 2.31 -31.41 3.93
C LEU A 442 2.98 -30.72 5.12
N ALA A 443 3.24 -29.42 5.02
CA ALA A 443 3.66 -28.59 6.15
C ALA A 443 2.57 -28.53 7.24
N GLY A 444 2.92 -28.05 8.43
CA GLY A 444 1.96 -27.85 9.52
C GLY A 444 0.80 -26.94 9.11
N HIS A 445 -0.44 -27.38 9.35
CA HIS A 445 -1.67 -26.74 8.87
C HIS A 445 -1.70 -26.48 7.36
N GLY A 446 -0.82 -27.14 6.60
CA GLY A 446 -0.72 -27.03 5.17
C GLY A 446 -1.85 -27.78 4.48
N PHE A 447 -2.13 -27.39 3.24
CA PHE A 447 -3.08 -28.07 2.39
C PHE A 447 -2.64 -27.99 0.94
N TYR A 448 -3.13 -28.93 0.13
CA TYR A 448 -3.04 -28.90 -1.31
C TYR A 448 -4.43 -29.03 -1.91
N TRP A 449 -4.70 -28.25 -2.95
CA TRP A 449 -5.82 -28.48 -3.85
C TRP A 449 -5.26 -28.79 -5.23
N PHE A 450 -5.46 -30.01 -5.69
CA PHE A 450 -5.00 -30.46 -6.99
C PHE A 450 -6.18 -30.59 -7.93
N ARG A 451 -6.06 -30.06 -9.13
CA ARG A 451 -6.91 -30.49 -10.23
C ARG A 451 -6.27 -31.70 -10.90
N LEU A 452 -7.01 -32.79 -11.02
CA LEU A 452 -6.53 -33.99 -11.68
C LEU A 452 -6.78 -33.85 -13.19
N ARG A 453 -5.71 -33.85 -13.98
CA ARG A 453 -5.76 -33.66 -15.44
C ARG A 453 -5.35 -34.92 -16.20
N ASP A 454 -6.07 -35.26 -17.25
CA ASP A 454 -5.66 -36.27 -18.23
C ASP A 454 -4.59 -35.71 -19.18
N ASP A 455 -3.67 -36.56 -19.64
CA ASP A 455 -2.57 -36.19 -20.56
C ASP A 455 -3.00 -35.77 -21.98
N LEU A 456 -4.27 -35.96 -22.33
CA LEU A 456 -4.78 -35.76 -23.69
C LEU A 456 -5.00 -34.28 -24.11
N HIS A 457 -4.61 -33.29 -23.29
CA HIS A 457 -4.66 -31.86 -23.65
C HIS A 457 -3.28 -31.17 -23.44
N LEU A 458 -2.50 -31.04 -24.53
CA LEU A 458 -1.25 -30.24 -24.65
C LEU A 458 -1.45 -28.72 -24.42
N PRO A 459 -0.38 -27.89 -24.34
CA PRO A 459 0.83 -27.92 -23.52
C PRO A 459 0.87 -26.72 -22.52
N LEU A 460 1.92 -26.62 -21.71
CA LEU A 460 2.13 -25.57 -20.70
C LEU A 460 2.15 -24.14 -21.29
N PRO A 461 1.50 -23.14 -20.66
CA PRO A 461 1.97 -21.76 -20.77
C PRO A 461 3.21 -21.62 -19.88
N VAL A 462 4.39 -21.66 -20.51
CA VAL A 462 5.60 -21.09 -19.91
C VAL A 462 5.50 -19.58 -20.06
N GLU A 463 4.83 -18.90 -19.13
CA GLU A 463 5.08 -17.49 -18.83
C GLU A 463 4.27 -17.05 -17.59
N SER A 464 4.91 -16.25 -16.74
CA SER A 464 4.34 -15.53 -15.58
C SER A 464 4.44 -16.19 -14.20
N ALA A 465 5.65 -16.52 -13.73
CA ALA A 465 5.87 -16.71 -12.30
C ALA A 465 7.25 -16.21 -11.82
N ILE A 466 7.58 -14.95 -12.13
CA ILE A 466 8.42 -14.13 -11.25
C ILE A 466 7.82 -12.72 -11.20
N ARG A 467 6.88 -12.52 -10.29
CA ARG A 467 6.64 -11.24 -9.61
C ARG A 467 6.23 -11.55 -8.17
N LEU A 468 7.23 -11.78 -7.34
CA LEU A 468 7.17 -11.52 -5.89
C LEU A 468 7.82 -10.16 -5.64
#